data_AF-A0A819QEU3-F1
#
_entry.id   AF-A0A819QEU3-F1
#
_cell.length_a   1.000
_cell.length_b   1.000
_cell.length_c   1.000
_cell.angle_alpha   90.00
_cell.angle_beta   90.00
_cell.angle_gamma   90.00
#
_symmetry.space_group_name_H-M   'P 1'
#
loop_
_entity.id
_entity.type
_entity.pdbx_description
1 polymer ?
#
loop_
_entity_poly.entity_id
_entity_poly.type
_entity_poly.pdbx_seq_one_letter_code
_entity_poly.pdbx_strand_id
1 'polypeptide(L)'
;SQRNIITISTPTQKQYEELKLKFSNDLQCPCKYISTPYEQFINIIPKYNQICLSDFISQKWIDYLFYENTSYFFQLDFRHDASSRFQILRTLCEQAQ
;
A
#
# COMPACT_ATOMS: atom_id res chain seq x y z
N SER A 1 -45.83 18.34 23.53
CA SER A 1 -45.55 17.70 22.23
C SER A 1 -44.48 16.66 22.45
N GLN A 2 -44.73 15.40 22.07
CA GLN A 2 -43.84 14.27 22.31
C GLN A 2 -42.99 14.06 21.05
N ARG A 3 -41.66 14.09 21.17
CA ARG A 3 -40.76 13.82 20.02
C ARG A 3 -40.61 12.30 19.85
N ASN A 4 -40.81 11.81 18.64
CA ASN A 4 -40.54 10.43 18.27
C ASN A 4 -39.20 10.35 17.52
N ILE A 5 -38.32 9.44 17.96
CA ILE A 5 -37.03 9.18 17.32
C ILE A 5 -37.18 7.92 16.46
N ILE A 6 -36.77 8.01 15.20
CA ILE A 6 -36.75 6.88 14.26
C ILE A 6 -35.30 6.52 13.95
N THR A 7 -34.93 5.26 14.11
CA THR A 7 -33.58 4.75 13.83
C THR A 7 -33.59 3.95 12.54
N ILE A 8 -32.64 4.25 11.64
CA ILE A 8 -32.47 3.55 10.36
C ILE A 8 -31.07 2.95 10.33
N SER A 9 -30.97 1.63 10.27
CA SER A 9 -29.68 0.93 10.17
C SER A 9 -29.22 0.86 8.72
N THR A 10 -27.93 1.12 8.48
CA THR A 10 -27.27 1.01 7.17
C THR A 10 -28.06 1.66 6.03
N PRO A 11 -28.37 2.97 6.11
CA PRO A 11 -29.08 3.66 5.04
C PRO A 11 -28.26 3.64 3.75
N THR A 12 -28.94 3.53 2.61
CA THR A 12 -28.30 3.82 1.32
C THR A 12 -27.92 5.30 1.24
N GLN A 13 -26.96 5.63 0.37
CA GLN A 13 -26.54 7.02 0.13
C GLN A 13 -27.74 7.93 -0.20
N LYS A 14 -28.62 7.47 -1.09
CA LYS A 14 -29.83 8.21 -1.49
C LYS A 14 -30.77 8.46 -0.32
N GLN A 15 -31.02 7.46 0.52
CA GLN A 15 -31.87 7.63 1.72
C GLN A 15 -31.27 8.64 2.69
N TYR A 16 -29.95 8.60 2.90
CA TYR A 16 -29.26 9.58 3.74
C TYR A 16 -29.43 11.00 3.18
N GLU A 17 -29.24 11.20 1.88
CA GLU A 17 -29.39 12.50 1.22
C GLU A 17 -30.82 13.05 1.36
N GLU A 18 -31.83 12.20 1.13
CA GLU A 18 -33.24 12.58 1.30
C GLU A 18 -33.59 12.95 2.75
N LEU A 19 -33.07 12.21 3.73
CA LEU A 19 -33.28 12.49 5.16
C LEU A 19 -32.56 13.75 5.60
N LYS A 20 -31.35 13.98 5.09
CA LYS A 20 -30.58 15.20 5.36
C LYS A 20 -31.31 16.44 4.86
N LEU A 21 -31.94 16.38 3.70
CA LEU A 21 -32.75 17.48 3.18
C LEU A 21 -33.99 17.78 4.03
N LYS A 22 -34.65 16.73 4.57
CA LYS A 22 -35.91 16.88 5.34
C LYS A 22 -35.69 17.22 6.81
N PHE A 23 -34.63 16.71 7.42
CA PHE A 23 -34.43 16.71 8.88
C PHE A 23 -33.03 17.20 9.28
N SER A 24 -32.41 18.09 8.50
CA SER A 24 -31.00 18.48 8.67
C SER A 24 -30.59 18.85 10.11
N ASN A 25 -31.47 19.48 10.89
CA ASN A 25 -31.18 19.92 12.26
C ASN A 25 -31.36 18.82 13.32
N ASP A 26 -32.12 17.78 13.01
CA ASP A 26 -32.48 16.70 13.95
C ASP A 26 -31.81 15.36 13.58
N LEU A 27 -31.25 15.25 12.39
CA LEU A 27 -30.59 14.03 11.90
C LEU A 27 -29.29 13.77 12.66
N GLN A 28 -29.19 12.61 13.31
CA GLN A 28 -27.98 12.16 13.99
C GLN A 28 -27.39 10.94 13.29
N CYS A 29 -26.09 10.99 12.99
CA CYS A 29 -25.34 9.88 12.38
C CYS A 29 -24.14 9.53 13.26
N PRO A 30 -24.34 8.76 14.34
CA PRO A 30 -23.23 8.30 15.15
C PRO A 30 -22.34 7.34 14.35
N CYS A 31 -21.02 7.51 14.45
CA CYS A 31 -20.06 6.59 13.86
C CYS A 31 -20.20 5.22 14.55
N LYS A 32 -20.41 4.16 13.76
CA LYS A 32 -20.45 2.78 14.28
C LYS A 32 -19.06 2.28 14.69
N TYR A 33 -18.02 2.73 13.98
CA TYR A 33 -16.63 2.37 14.23
C TYR A 33 -15.78 3.65 14.18
N ILE A 34 -14.76 3.72 15.03
CA ILE A 34 -13.80 4.84 15.06
C ILE A 34 -12.78 4.72 13.92
N SER A 35 -12.48 3.49 13.50
CA SER A 35 -11.62 3.19 12.37
C SER A 35 -12.20 2.03 11.56
N THR A 36 -11.88 2.01 10.27
CA THR A 36 -12.26 0.92 9.38
C THR A 36 -11.01 0.15 8.98
N PRO A 37 -10.95 -1.17 9.22
CA PRO A 37 -9.83 -2.00 8.79
C PRO A 37 -9.59 -1.89 7.28
N TYR A 38 -8.33 -1.75 6.86
CA TYR A 38 -7.96 -1.63 5.44
C TYR A 38 -8.43 -2.82 4.60
N GLU A 39 -8.45 -4.02 5.19
CA GLU A 39 -8.95 -5.25 4.57
C GLU A 39 -10.41 -5.15 4.09
N GLN A 40 -11.20 -4.18 4.60
CA GLN A 40 -12.57 -3.96 4.12
C GLN A 40 -12.63 -3.27 2.75
N PHE A 41 -11.54 -2.59 2.34
CA PHE A 41 -11.48 -1.85 1.08
C PHE A 41 -10.40 -2.36 0.13
N ILE A 42 -9.36 -2.99 0.67
CA ILE A 42 -8.18 -3.43 -0.07
C ILE A 42 -8.02 -4.93 0.11
N ASN A 43 -8.00 -5.66 -1.00
CA ASN A 43 -7.63 -7.06 -1.04
C ASN A 43 -6.27 -7.21 -1.73
N ILE A 44 -5.25 -7.61 -0.98
CA ILE A 44 -3.90 -7.84 -1.50
C ILE A 44 -3.65 -9.33 -1.59
N ILE A 45 -3.56 -9.86 -2.81
CA ILE A 45 -3.19 -11.25 -3.08
C ILE A 45 -1.77 -11.22 -3.68
N PRO A 46 -0.70 -11.39 -2.89
CA PRO A 46 0.66 -11.30 -3.41
C PRO A 46 0.96 -12.49 -4.30
N LYS A 47 1.52 -12.21 -5.48
CA LYS A 47 2.12 -13.22 -6.36
C LYS A 47 3.63 -13.08 -6.33
N TYR A 48 4.31 -14.07 -5.78
CA TYR A 48 5.76 -14.10 -5.73
C TYR A 48 6.30 -14.71 -7.02
N ASN A 49 7.16 -13.97 -7.71
CA ASN A 49 7.93 -14.48 -8.85
C ASN A 49 9.30 -14.93 -8.35
N GLN A 50 9.91 -15.90 -9.03
CA GLN A 50 11.29 -16.29 -8.74
C GLN A 50 12.23 -15.10 -8.91
N ILE A 51 13.21 -14.97 -8.01
CA ILE A 51 14.13 -13.82 -8.01
C ILE A 51 14.94 -13.71 -9.32
N CYS A 52 15.21 -14.85 -9.96
CA CYS A 52 15.92 -14.94 -11.24
C CYS A 52 15.07 -14.49 -12.45
N LEU A 53 13.80 -14.17 -12.26
CA LEU A 53 12.93 -13.58 -13.28
C LEU A 53 12.68 -12.08 -13.02
N SER A 54 13.32 -11.52 -11.99
CA SER A 54 13.13 -10.13 -11.60
C SER A 54 14.16 -9.21 -12.25
N ASP A 55 13.87 -7.91 -12.27
CA ASP A 55 14.80 -6.89 -12.73
C ASP A 55 16.07 -6.82 -11.87
N PHE A 56 16.11 -7.46 -10.70
CA PHE A 56 17.26 -7.47 -9.80
C PHE A 56 18.51 -8.15 -10.40
N ILE A 57 18.33 -9.02 -11.40
CA ILE A 57 19.45 -9.61 -12.14
C ILE A 57 19.79 -8.86 -13.43
N SER A 58 19.02 -7.82 -13.78
CA SER A 58 19.25 -7.07 -15.01
C SER A 58 20.50 -6.20 -14.90
N GLN A 59 21.24 -6.06 -16.01
CA GLN A 59 22.39 -5.15 -16.07
C GLN A 59 21.97 -3.71 -15.75
N LYS A 60 20.78 -3.28 -16.23
CA LYS A 60 20.23 -1.94 -15.96
C LYS A 60 20.09 -1.66 -14.45
N TRP A 61 19.61 -2.63 -13.68
CA TRP A 61 19.50 -2.49 -12.22
C TRP A 61 20.87 -2.43 -11.54
N ILE A 62 21.78 -3.29 -11.95
CA ILE A 62 23.15 -3.33 -11.43
C ILE A 62 23.87 -1.99 -11.69
N ASP A 63 23.73 -1.45 -12.90
CA ASP A 63 24.31 -0.16 -13.29
C ASP A 63 23.67 1.00 -12.53
N TYR A 64 22.36 0.97 -12.31
CA TYR A 64 21.67 1.98 -11.51
C TYR A 64 22.21 2.07 -10.07
N LEU A 65 22.62 0.94 -9.51
CA LEU A 65 23.19 0.86 -8.17
C LEU A 65 24.68 1.18 -8.14
N PHE A 66 25.35 1.24 -9.29
CA PHE A 66 26.74 1.64 -9.37
C PHE A 66 26.83 3.17 -9.24
N TYR A 67 27.43 3.64 -8.15
CA TYR A 67 27.58 5.06 -7.87
C TYR A 67 29.03 5.38 -7.54
N GLU A 68 29.70 6.07 -8.46
CA GLU A 68 31.15 6.39 -8.33
C GLU A 68 31.45 7.44 -7.25
N ASN A 69 30.49 8.29 -6.89
CA ASN A 69 30.65 9.44 -5.99
C ASN A 69 29.89 9.29 -4.67
N THR A 70 29.94 8.10 -4.07
CA THR A 70 29.31 7.83 -2.78
C THR A 70 29.78 8.80 -1.71
N SER A 71 28.82 9.32 -0.93
CA SER A 71 29.06 10.40 0.04
C SER A 71 30.00 9.94 1.17
N TYR A 72 30.41 10.88 2.03
CA TYR A 72 31.23 10.64 3.23
C TYR A 72 30.74 9.47 4.13
N PHE A 73 29.45 9.09 4.06
CA PHE A 73 28.86 7.96 4.78
C PHE A 73 28.83 6.64 3.98
N PHE A 74 29.78 6.46 3.06
CA PHE A 74 29.92 5.32 2.15
C PHE A 74 29.63 3.95 2.75
N GLN A 75 30.09 3.66 3.98
CA GLN A 75 29.89 2.35 4.60
C GLN A 75 28.45 2.06 5.03
N LEU A 76 27.61 3.09 5.20
CA LEU A 76 26.20 2.96 5.57
C LEU A 76 25.27 3.02 4.36
N ASP A 77 25.78 3.42 3.19
CA ASP A 77 24.99 3.50 1.97
C ASP A 77 24.89 2.11 1.35
N PHE A 78 23.69 1.54 1.29
CA PHE A 78 23.48 0.22 0.69
C PHE A 78 24.01 0.14 -0.76
N ARG A 79 24.04 1.26 -1.49
CA ARG A 79 24.52 1.31 -2.88
C ARG A 79 26.02 1.08 -2.99
N HIS A 80 26.75 1.22 -1.89
CA HIS A 80 28.19 0.95 -1.84
C HIS A 80 28.51 -0.46 -2.34
N ASP A 81 27.77 -1.46 -1.87
CA ASP A 81 27.99 -2.86 -2.21
C ASP A 81 26.80 -3.52 -2.90
N ALA A 82 25.68 -2.81 -3.09
CA ALA A 82 24.52 -3.36 -3.76
C ALA A 82 24.84 -3.87 -5.17
N SER A 83 25.57 -3.09 -5.98
CA SER A 83 25.91 -3.49 -7.34
C SER A 83 26.64 -4.85 -7.38
N SER A 84 27.62 -5.06 -6.50
CA SER A 84 28.35 -6.34 -6.42
C SER A 84 27.49 -7.47 -5.87
N ARG A 85 26.62 -7.19 -4.89
CA ARG A 85 25.66 -8.19 -4.37
C ARG A 85 24.66 -8.65 -5.43
N PHE A 86 24.12 -7.73 -6.23
CA PHE A 86 23.18 -8.07 -7.30
C PHE A 86 23.89 -8.75 -8.50
N GLN A 87 25.17 -8.47 -8.75
CA GLN A 87 25.98 -9.26 -9.67
C GLN A 87 26.15 -10.70 -9.19
N ILE A 88 26.44 -10.92 -7.91
CA ILE A 88 26.53 -12.27 -7.32
C ILE A 88 25.18 -13.00 -7.49
N LEU A 89 24.06 -12.33 -7.20
CA LEU A 89 22.73 -12.89 -7.41
C LEU A 89 22.50 -13.32 -8.87
N ARG A 90 22.87 -12.47 -9.84
CA ARG A 90 22.78 -12.81 -11.27
C ARG A 90 23.58 -14.07 -11.58
N THR A 91 24.84 -14.15 -11.14
CA THR A 91 25.67 -15.33 -11.36
C THR A 91 25.08 -16.59 -10.74
N LEU A 92 24.53 -16.51 -9.54
CA LEU A 92 23.83 -17.64 -8.92
C LEU A 92 22.60 -18.08 -9.72
N CYS A 93 21.84 -17.13 -10.27
CA CYS A 93 20.71 -17.41 -11.14
C CYS A 93 21.11 -18.06 -12.47
N GLU A 94 22.22 -17.63 -13.07
CA GLU A 94 22.79 -18.24 -14.29
C GLU A 94 23.28 -19.66 -14.04
N GLN A 95 23.79 -19.95 -12.84
CA GLN A 95 24.31 -21.28 -12.46
C GLN A 95 23.22 -22.26 -11.99
N ALA A 96 22.06 -21.76 -11.59
CA ALA A 96 20.94 -22.57 -11.11
C ALA A 96 19.99 -23.03 -12.24
N GLN A 97 20.25 -22.61 -13.48
CA GLN A 97 19.53 -23.00 -14.70
C GLN A 97 20.20 -24.20 -15.38
#